data_AF-A0A843GIA7-F1
#
_entry.id   AF-A0A843GIA7-F1
#
_cell.length_a   1.000
_cell.length_b   1.000
_cell.length_c   1.000
_cell.angle_alpha   90.00
_cell.angle_beta   90.00
_cell.angle_gamma   90.00
#
_symmetry.space_group_name_H-M   'P 1'
#
loop_
_entity.id
_entity.type
_entity.pdbx_description
1 polymer ?
#
loop_
_entity_poly.entity_id
_entity_poly.type
_entity_poly.pdbx_seq_one_letter_code
_entity_poly.pdbx_strand_id
1 'polypeptide(L)'
;MTLKEFEDEIDAIDVDKREDGRYTKEEIYDLGCKFIDMTASEKRLFGGWDKLLSILQPLDKNGEVMTKGETFRCWIKSLRYAKGAVVKDERLISGKTINDISFEEFENQTEAIKQNLYKQQVKTRDSLNSYRRILREEARLEDFKEIMKECSKNQEDLGLIEYTGDSSKCENEAVLLISDLHIGMQVDNFYNTYNVEVARKRMGALVQKTIKYCKAHNVKRLNILELGDAVHGLIHTSARLEQEIDVVQQIMVASQILSDTVNQLRAAAPEITYRSCTDNHSRMMPNLHESVEAEQYSKLITFYVKSKLENTNVIFPDDNLDQEIGLVELMNGDLLAFAHGHHDQYNTAFQTYCGMTQKFIKYICLAHFHSKKVKSFMGAKVIINGCVGGVDQYAFGRRLFGKPEQTLMIFDGTDMVDVSLNLDIK
;
A
#
# COMPACT_ATOMS: atom_id res chain seq x y z
N MET A 1 -41.09 -17.68 -44.91
CA MET A 1 -42.14 -17.20 -45.81
C MET A 1 -41.67 -15.88 -46.36
N THR A 2 -41.52 -15.81 -47.68
CA THR A 2 -41.02 -14.61 -48.35
C THR A 2 -42.07 -13.50 -48.34
N LEU A 3 -41.62 -12.24 -48.52
CA LEU A 3 -42.53 -11.09 -48.58
C LEU A 3 -43.61 -11.27 -49.66
N LYS A 4 -43.22 -11.76 -50.84
CA LYS A 4 -44.12 -11.95 -51.97
C LYS A 4 -45.19 -13.00 -51.68
N GLU A 5 -44.81 -14.14 -51.09
CA GLU A 5 -45.76 -15.18 -50.68
C GLU A 5 -46.75 -14.67 -49.62
N PHE A 6 -46.31 -13.77 -48.74
CA PHE A 6 -47.17 -13.18 -47.71
C PHE A 6 -48.16 -12.15 -48.30
N GLU A 7 -47.73 -11.32 -49.25
CA GLU A 7 -48.60 -10.38 -49.97
C GLU A 7 -49.63 -11.13 -50.84
N ASP A 8 -49.21 -12.17 -51.56
CA ASP A 8 -50.10 -13.03 -52.35
C ASP A 8 -51.19 -13.70 -51.48
N GLU A 9 -50.87 -14.07 -50.23
CA GLU A 9 -51.86 -14.62 -49.28
C GLU A 9 -52.85 -13.58 -48.74
N ILE A 10 -52.42 -12.33 -48.57
CA ILE A 10 -53.32 -11.23 -48.19
C ILE A 10 -54.29 -10.95 -49.34
N ASP A 11 -53.77 -10.88 -50.57
CA ASP A 11 -54.55 -10.58 -51.78
C ASP A 11 -55.48 -11.73 -52.18
N ALA A 12 -55.16 -12.98 -51.81
CA ALA A 12 -56.03 -14.13 -52.03
C ALA A 12 -57.33 -14.06 -51.21
N ILE A 13 -57.38 -13.25 -50.16
CA ILE A 13 -58.57 -13.06 -49.31
C ILE A 13 -59.34 -11.85 -49.84
N ASP A 14 -60.33 -12.11 -50.70
CA ASP A 14 -61.20 -11.10 -51.30
C ASP A 14 -62.26 -10.61 -50.29
N VAL A 15 -61.89 -9.58 -49.53
CA VAL A 15 -62.70 -9.00 -48.47
C VAL A 15 -63.86 -8.14 -49.02
N ASP A 16 -63.73 -7.63 -50.25
CA ASP A 16 -64.69 -6.73 -50.91
C ASP A 16 -66.00 -7.44 -51.30
N LYS A 17 -66.02 -8.78 -51.33
CA LYS A 17 -67.22 -9.59 -51.57
C LYS A 17 -68.05 -9.90 -50.31
N ARG A 18 -67.65 -9.40 -49.13
CA ARG A 18 -68.31 -9.67 -47.84
C ARG A 18 -69.19 -8.50 -47.41
N GLU A 19 -70.29 -8.79 -46.70
CA GLU A 19 -71.28 -7.78 -46.25
C GLU A 19 -70.68 -6.68 -45.34
N ASP A 20 -69.60 -6.98 -44.61
CA ASP A 20 -68.95 -6.06 -43.67
C ASP A 20 -67.58 -5.55 -44.16
N GLY A 21 -67.08 -6.05 -45.30
CA GLY A 21 -65.80 -5.65 -45.88
C GLY A 21 -64.58 -5.90 -44.97
N ARG A 22 -64.65 -6.87 -44.03
CA ARG A 22 -63.60 -7.09 -43.01
C ARG A 22 -63.06 -8.51 -42.96
N TYR A 23 -61.82 -8.61 -42.47
CA TYR A 23 -61.18 -9.90 -42.16
C TYR A 23 -61.83 -10.54 -40.93
N THR A 24 -62.00 -11.86 -40.96
CA THR A 24 -62.48 -12.62 -39.80
C THR A 24 -61.40 -12.73 -38.72
N LYS A 25 -61.81 -12.99 -37.48
CA LYS A 25 -60.87 -13.17 -36.35
C LYS A 25 -59.88 -14.31 -36.57
N GLU A 26 -60.25 -15.34 -37.32
CA GLU A 26 -59.40 -16.49 -37.63
C GLU A 26 -58.36 -16.13 -38.70
N GLU A 27 -58.76 -15.43 -39.77
CA GLU A 27 -57.84 -14.94 -40.80
C GLU A 27 -56.82 -13.94 -40.24
N ILE A 28 -57.27 -13.02 -39.37
CA ILE A 28 -56.38 -12.07 -38.69
C ILE A 28 -55.36 -12.82 -37.82
N TYR A 29 -55.79 -13.88 -37.13
CA TYR A 29 -54.91 -14.69 -36.30
C TYR A 29 -53.88 -15.46 -37.15
N ASP A 30 -54.30 -16.08 -38.25
CA ASP A 30 -53.43 -16.87 -39.12
C ASP A 30 -52.40 -16.00 -39.85
N LEU A 31 -52.84 -14.89 -40.44
CA LEU A 31 -51.95 -13.89 -41.05
C LEU A 31 -50.99 -13.29 -40.01
N GLY A 32 -51.49 -13.00 -38.81
CA GLY A 32 -50.66 -12.54 -37.69
C GLY A 32 -49.60 -13.55 -37.28
N CYS A 33 -49.92 -14.84 -37.20
CA CYS A 33 -48.96 -15.90 -36.87
C CYS A 33 -47.90 -16.07 -37.95
N LYS A 34 -48.30 -16.10 -39.22
CA LYS A 34 -47.39 -16.16 -40.36
C LYS A 34 -46.46 -14.95 -40.39
N PHE A 35 -46.99 -13.76 -40.13
CA PHE A 35 -46.19 -12.56 -40.00
C PHE A 35 -45.21 -12.64 -38.81
N ILE A 36 -45.55 -13.27 -37.67
CA ILE A 36 -44.57 -13.53 -36.59
C ILE A 36 -43.41 -14.41 -37.08
N ASP A 37 -43.67 -15.38 -37.94
CA ASP A 37 -42.68 -16.38 -38.35
C ASP A 37 -41.81 -15.92 -39.55
N MET A 38 -42.12 -14.77 -40.17
CA MET A 38 -41.27 -14.12 -41.17
C MET A 38 -39.95 -13.60 -40.59
N THR A 39 -38.92 -13.50 -41.43
CA THR A 39 -37.62 -12.95 -40.99
C THR A 39 -37.70 -11.45 -40.69
N ALA A 40 -36.80 -10.94 -39.85
CA ALA A 40 -36.78 -9.52 -39.49
C ALA A 40 -36.55 -8.60 -40.71
N SER A 41 -35.79 -9.06 -41.71
CA SER A 41 -35.55 -8.37 -42.98
C SER A 41 -36.83 -8.24 -43.82
N GLU A 42 -37.60 -9.32 -43.95
CA GLU A 42 -38.84 -9.31 -44.75
C GLU A 42 -39.94 -8.48 -44.11
N LYS A 43 -40.08 -8.55 -42.78
CA LYS A 43 -41.00 -7.68 -42.02
C LYS A 43 -40.70 -6.20 -42.21
N ARG A 44 -39.41 -5.84 -42.30
CA ARG A 44 -38.98 -4.45 -42.51
C ARG A 44 -39.34 -3.98 -43.93
N LEU A 45 -39.14 -4.83 -44.93
CA LEU A 45 -39.54 -4.55 -46.31
C LEU A 45 -41.06 -4.42 -46.46
N PHE A 46 -41.85 -5.21 -45.71
CA PHE A 46 -43.31 -5.09 -45.68
C PHE A 46 -43.81 -3.76 -45.09
N GLY A 47 -43.03 -3.09 -44.23
CA GLY A 47 -43.47 -1.90 -43.47
C GLY A 47 -43.86 -2.19 -42.02
N GLY A 48 -43.54 -3.39 -41.52
CA GLY A 48 -43.69 -3.76 -40.11
C GLY A 48 -45.13 -4.01 -39.66
N TRP A 49 -45.30 -4.11 -38.35
CA TRP A 49 -46.59 -4.42 -37.71
C TRP A 49 -47.63 -3.33 -37.90
N ASP A 50 -47.22 -2.07 -38.05
CA ASP A 50 -48.15 -0.95 -38.27
C ASP A 50 -48.78 -1.00 -39.67
N LYS A 51 -48.03 -1.41 -40.71
CA LYS A 51 -48.61 -1.63 -42.03
C LYS A 51 -49.58 -2.80 -42.03
N LEU A 52 -49.24 -3.92 -41.36
CA LEU A 52 -50.17 -5.05 -41.25
C LEU A 52 -51.45 -4.67 -40.50
N LEU A 53 -51.33 -3.87 -39.44
CA LEU A 53 -52.46 -3.35 -38.68
C LEU A 53 -53.38 -2.48 -39.55
N SER A 54 -52.80 -1.62 -40.40
CA SER A 54 -53.58 -0.74 -41.28
C SER A 54 -54.40 -1.50 -42.32
N ILE A 55 -53.94 -2.68 -42.73
CA ILE A 55 -54.61 -3.58 -43.69
C ILE A 55 -55.72 -4.38 -42.98
N LEU A 56 -55.38 -5.05 -41.87
CA LEU A 56 -56.28 -6.00 -41.23
C LEU A 56 -57.35 -5.35 -40.34
N GLN A 57 -57.10 -4.12 -39.88
CA GLN A 57 -57.98 -3.33 -38.99
C GLN A 57 -58.68 -4.16 -37.89
N PRO A 58 -57.93 -4.94 -37.09
CA PRO A 58 -58.50 -5.80 -36.06
C PRO A 58 -59.25 -4.99 -35.01
N LEU A 59 -60.41 -5.50 -34.58
CA LEU A 59 -61.20 -4.91 -33.51
C LEU A 59 -60.74 -5.43 -32.15
N ASP A 60 -60.63 -4.52 -31.19
CA ASP A 60 -60.36 -4.85 -29.81
C ASP A 60 -61.60 -5.38 -29.08
N LYS A 61 -61.46 -5.64 -27.77
CA LYS A 61 -62.54 -6.15 -26.91
C LYS A 61 -63.76 -5.22 -26.80
N ASN A 62 -63.61 -3.94 -27.12
CA ASN A 62 -64.65 -2.93 -27.10
C ASN A 62 -65.27 -2.69 -28.49
N GLY A 63 -64.78 -3.39 -29.53
CA GLY A 63 -65.24 -3.23 -30.90
C GLY A 63 -64.58 -2.07 -31.65
N GLU A 64 -63.50 -1.49 -31.11
CA GLU A 64 -62.75 -0.40 -31.74
C GLU A 64 -61.53 -0.93 -32.49
N VAL A 65 -61.16 -0.28 -33.61
CA VAL A 65 -59.98 -0.68 -34.40
C VAL A 65 -58.71 -0.43 -33.60
N MET A 66 -57.85 -1.44 -33.47
CA MET A 66 -56.56 -1.30 -32.79
C MET A 66 -55.67 -0.28 -33.53
N THR A 67 -54.99 0.60 -32.78
CA THR A 67 -54.29 1.76 -33.33
C THR A 67 -52.76 1.68 -33.28
N LYS A 68 -52.19 0.63 -32.67
CA LYS A 68 -50.73 0.45 -32.53
C LYS A 68 -50.29 -0.97 -32.89
N GLY A 69 -49.31 -1.10 -33.80
CA GLY A 69 -48.84 -2.39 -34.29
C GLY A 69 -48.19 -3.25 -33.21
N GLU A 70 -47.52 -2.64 -32.23
CA GLU A 70 -46.95 -3.38 -31.09
C GLU A 70 -48.04 -3.99 -30.20
N THR A 71 -49.16 -3.30 -30.01
CA THR A 71 -50.32 -3.84 -29.27
C THR A 71 -50.94 -5.00 -30.02
N PHE A 72 -51.05 -4.90 -31.36
CA PHE A 72 -51.51 -5.99 -32.21
C PHE A 72 -50.58 -7.22 -32.16
N ARG A 73 -49.27 -7.01 -32.21
CA ARG A 73 -48.26 -8.08 -32.06
C ARG A 73 -48.40 -8.82 -30.73
N CYS A 74 -48.55 -8.08 -29.64
CA CYS A 74 -48.76 -8.65 -28.31
C CYS A 74 -50.06 -9.45 -28.22
N TRP A 75 -51.12 -8.97 -28.88
CA TRP A 75 -52.42 -9.66 -28.94
C TRP A 75 -52.33 -10.99 -29.69
N ILE A 76 -51.70 -11.02 -30.88
CA ILE A 76 -51.47 -12.28 -31.63
C ILE A 76 -50.61 -13.26 -30.82
N LYS A 77 -49.55 -12.78 -30.14
CA LYS A 77 -48.75 -13.63 -29.25
C LYS A 77 -49.58 -14.23 -28.12
N SER A 78 -50.44 -13.42 -27.49
CA SER A 78 -51.35 -13.90 -26.44
C SER A 78 -52.31 -14.99 -26.96
N LEU A 79 -52.81 -14.85 -28.20
CA LEU A 79 -53.66 -15.86 -28.82
C LEU A 79 -52.89 -17.15 -29.16
N ARG A 80 -51.62 -17.04 -29.61
CA ARG A 80 -50.75 -18.22 -29.84
C ARG A 80 -50.51 -19.00 -28.54
N TYR A 81 -50.35 -18.30 -27.42
CA TYR A 81 -50.25 -18.92 -26.09
C TYR A 81 -51.56 -19.61 -25.68
N ALA A 82 -52.71 -18.97 -25.89
CA ALA A 82 -54.02 -19.54 -25.54
C ALA A 82 -54.37 -20.79 -26.36
N LYS A 83 -53.93 -20.86 -27.63
CA LYS A 83 -54.11 -22.03 -28.51
C LYS A 83 -53.02 -23.11 -28.35
N GLY A 84 -52.08 -22.96 -27.41
CA GLY A 84 -51.06 -23.97 -27.10
C GLY A 84 -49.93 -24.11 -28.14
N ALA A 85 -49.76 -23.14 -29.04
CA ALA A 85 -48.81 -23.22 -30.16
C ALA A 85 -47.38 -22.75 -29.82
N VAL A 86 -47.12 -22.29 -28.59
CA VAL A 86 -45.79 -21.84 -28.13
C VAL A 86 -45.55 -22.30 -26.69
N VAL A 87 -44.43 -22.98 -26.44
CA VAL A 87 -43.96 -23.32 -25.08
C VAL A 87 -43.52 -22.04 -24.37
N LYS A 88 -43.97 -21.86 -23.13
CA LYS A 88 -43.64 -20.70 -22.28
C LYS A 88 -42.13 -20.67 -22.07
N ASP A 89 -41.49 -19.52 -22.27
CA ASP A 89 -40.04 -19.36 -22.07
C ASP A 89 -39.74 -19.45 -20.56
N GLU A 90 -39.35 -20.63 -20.08
CA GLU A 90 -39.11 -20.91 -18.66
C GLU A 90 -37.70 -20.46 -18.28
N ARG A 91 -37.61 -19.38 -17.48
CA ARG A 91 -36.33 -18.94 -16.92
C ARG A 91 -35.81 -19.99 -15.94
N LEU A 92 -34.68 -20.60 -16.25
CA LEU A 92 -33.98 -21.57 -15.41
C LEU A 92 -33.22 -20.85 -14.27
N ILE A 93 -33.41 -21.32 -13.03
CA ILE A 93 -32.50 -21.02 -11.91
C ILE A 93 -31.87 -22.36 -11.48
N SER A 94 -30.54 -22.45 -11.58
CA SER A 94 -29.75 -23.64 -11.20
C SER A 94 -30.21 -24.98 -11.80
N GLY A 95 -30.65 -25.00 -13.06
CA GLY A 95 -30.91 -26.25 -13.79
C GLY A 95 -32.20 -27.00 -13.39
N LYS A 96 -33.11 -26.37 -12.63
CA LYS A 96 -34.46 -26.89 -12.37
C LYS A 96 -35.53 -25.90 -12.85
N THR A 97 -36.65 -26.43 -13.32
CA THR A 97 -37.85 -25.68 -13.72
C THR A 97 -38.51 -25.04 -12.49
N ILE A 98 -39.02 -23.81 -12.62
CA ILE A 98 -39.69 -23.08 -11.52
C ILE A 98 -40.87 -23.88 -10.92
N ASN A 99 -41.48 -24.77 -11.72
CA ASN A 99 -42.60 -25.61 -11.29
C ASN A 99 -42.18 -26.75 -10.34
N ASP A 100 -40.88 -27.08 -10.24
CA ASP A 100 -40.35 -28.21 -9.46
C ASP A 100 -39.62 -27.79 -8.18
N ILE A 101 -39.58 -26.48 -7.89
CA ILE A 101 -38.93 -25.93 -6.69
C ILE A 101 -40.02 -25.64 -5.67
N SER A 102 -39.94 -26.28 -4.50
CA SER A 102 -40.84 -25.95 -3.39
C SER A 102 -40.64 -24.49 -2.97
N PHE A 103 -41.70 -23.82 -2.51
CA PHE A 103 -41.61 -22.44 -2.03
C PHE A 103 -40.52 -22.26 -0.97
N GLU A 104 -40.35 -23.27 -0.11
CA GLU A 104 -39.33 -23.35 0.93
C GLU A 104 -37.90 -23.46 0.35
N GLU A 105 -37.66 -24.24 -0.71
CA GLU A 105 -36.37 -24.28 -1.39
C GLU A 105 -36.04 -22.96 -2.10
N PHE A 106 -37.04 -22.29 -2.67
CA PHE A 106 -36.84 -20.98 -3.31
C PHE A 106 -36.48 -19.91 -2.27
N GLU A 107 -37.14 -19.90 -1.11
CA GLU A 107 -36.81 -19.00 0.00
C GLU A 107 -35.39 -19.27 0.51
N ASN A 108 -35.04 -20.53 0.78
CA ASN A 108 -33.71 -20.92 1.25
C ASN A 108 -32.60 -20.53 0.26
N GLN A 109 -32.81 -20.73 -1.05
CA GLN A 109 -31.83 -20.34 -2.07
C GLN A 109 -31.72 -18.82 -2.21
N THR A 110 -32.85 -18.11 -2.13
CA THR A 110 -32.88 -16.64 -2.17
C THR A 110 -32.15 -16.06 -0.95
N GLU A 111 -32.34 -16.65 0.23
CA GLU A 111 -31.60 -16.29 1.43
C GLU A 111 -30.11 -16.58 1.29
N ALA A 112 -29.73 -17.76 0.76
CA ALA A 112 -28.33 -18.10 0.52
C ALA A 112 -27.65 -17.12 -0.45
N ILE A 113 -28.35 -16.71 -1.52
CA ILE A 113 -27.86 -15.71 -2.47
C ILE A 113 -27.73 -14.34 -1.79
N LYS A 114 -28.74 -13.90 -1.03
CA LYS A 114 -28.69 -12.64 -0.26
C LYS A 114 -27.54 -12.62 0.74
N GLN A 115 -27.32 -13.72 1.46
CA GLN A 115 -26.22 -13.87 2.41
C GLN A 115 -24.86 -13.81 1.71
N ASN A 116 -24.71 -14.49 0.56
CA ASN A 116 -23.46 -14.45 -0.20
C ASN A 116 -23.20 -13.07 -0.81
N LEU A 117 -24.24 -12.41 -1.32
CA LEU A 117 -24.16 -11.03 -1.82
C LEU A 117 -23.72 -10.08 -0.70
N TYR A 118 -24.32 -10.21 0.49
CA TYR A 118 -23.94 -9.41 1.66
C TYR A 118 -22.49 -9.66 2.06
N LYS A 119 -22.05 -10.93 2.13
CA LYS A 119 -20.64 -11.28 2.42
C LYS A 119 -19.68 -10.67 1.38
N GLN A 120 -20.04 -10.67 0.10
CA GLN A 120 -19.24 -10.03 -0.94
C GLN A 120 -19.22 -8.51 -0.80
N GLN A 121 -20.36 -7.87 -0.53
CA GLN A 121 -20.45 -6.42 -0.29
C GLN A 121 -19.57 -5.99 0.88
N VAL A 122 -19.57 -6.73 1.98
CA VAL A 122 -18.70 -6.47 3.13
C VAL A 122 -17.22 -6.58 2.72
N LYS A 123 -16.81 -7.67 2.06
CA LYS A 123 -15.44 -7.85 1.55
C LYS A 123 -14.99 -6.72 0.62
N THR A 124 -15.85 -6.31 -0.31
CA THR A 124 -15.56 -5.20 -1.24
C THR A 124 -15.47 -3.88 -0.50
N ARG A 125 -16.36 -3.60 0.44
CA ARG A 125 -16.33 -2.38 1.24
C ARG A 125 -15.05 -2.30 2.06
N ASP A 126 -14.66 -3.39 2.72
CA ASP A 126 -13.45 -3.43 3.54
C ASP A 126 -12.19 -3.25 2.68
N SER A 127 -12.14 -3.89 1.50
CA SER A 127 -11.07 -3.72 0.52
C SER A 127 -10.97 -2.27 0.00
N LEU A 128 -12.10 -1.64 -0.35
CA LEU A 128 -12.12 -0.24 -0.77
C LEU A 128 -11.74 0.73 0.34
N ASN A 129 -12.14 0.45 1.59
CA ASN A 129 -11.75 1.26 2.73
C ASN A 129 -10.24 1.19 2.98
N SER A 130 -9.65 0.00 2.89
CA SER A 130 -8.19 -0.21 2.97
C SER A 130 -7.47 0.53 1.85
N TYR A 131 -7.92 0.36 0.60
CA TYR A 131 -7.31 1.02 -0.56
C TYR A 131 -7.39 2.56 -0.47
N ARG A 132 -8.55 3.10 -0.09
CA ARG A 132 -8.74 4.55 0.12
C ARG A 132 -7.90 5.08 1.29
N ARG A 133 -7.59 4.26 2.29
CA ARG A 133 -6.69 4.62 3.38
C ARG A 133 -5.27 4.81 2.84
N ILE A 134 -4.76 3.83 2.08
CA ILE A 134 -3.44 3.90 1.43
C ILE A 134 -3.33 5.16 0.56
N LEU A 135 -4.31 5.40 -0.33
CA LEU A 135 -4.29 6.58 -1.21
C LEU A 135 -4.30 7.92 -0.45
N ARG A 136 -5.01 8.00 0.68
CA ARG A 136 -5.02 9.22 1.51
C ARG A 136 -3.67 9.42 2.22
N GLU A 137 -3.07 8.34 2.69
CA GLU A 137 -1.74 8.36 3.32
C GLU A 137 -0.69 8.80 2.28
N GLU A 138 -0.74 8.27 1.06
CA GLU A 138 0.13 8.68 -0.06
C GLU A 138 -0.04 10.16 -0.42
N ALA A 139 -1.28 10.63 -0.65
CA ALA A 139 -1.54 12.01 -1.03
C ALA A 139 -1.07 13.03 0.03
N ARG A 140 -1.33 12.75 1.31
CA ARG A 140 -0.84 13.60 2.42
C ARG A 140 0.68 13.65 2.46
N LEU A 141 1.31 12.51 2.20
CA LEU A 141 2.76 12.39 2.18
C LEU A 141 3.33 13.17 0.98
N GLU A 142 2.68 13.14 -0.18
CA GLU A 142 3.04 13.97 -1.35
C GLU A 142 2.92 15.47 -1.09
N ASP A 143 1.77 15.95 -0.59
CA ASP A 143 1.56 17.36 -0.24
C ASP A 143 2.63 17.84 0.76
N PHE A 144 2.93 16.99 1.75
CA PHE A 144 3.95 17.29 2.75
C PHE A 144 5.37 17.31 2.15
N LYS A 145 5.68 16.36 1.26
CA LYS A 145 6.95 16.33 0.54
C LYS A 145 7.17 17.63 -0.24
N GLU A 146 6.13 18.16 -0.86
CA GLU A 146 6.22 19.41 -1.62
C GLU A 146 6.55 20.60 -0.70
N ILE A 147 5.83 20.76 0.40
CA ILE A 147 6.08 21.83 1.40
C ILE A 147 7.50 21.76 1.96
N MET A 148 7.97 20.55 2.31
CA MET A 148 9.30 20.36 2.87
C MET A 148 10.41 20.60 1.83
N LYS A 149 10.19 20.28 0.55
CA LYS A 149 11.11 20.62 -0.54
C LYS A 149 11.22 22.13 -0.75
N GLU A 150 10.13 22.87 -0.60
CA GLU A 150 10.18 24.33 -0.63
C GLU A 150 11.00 24.89 0.53
N CYS A 151 10.83 24.31 1.73
CA CYS A 151 11.60 24.69 2.92
C CYS A 151 13.10 24.36 2.81
N SER A 152 13.46 23.21 2.21
CA SER A 152 14.86 22.80 2.05
C SER A 152 15.63 23.65 1.03
N LYS A 153 14.95 24.17 -0.01
CA LYS A 153 15.54 25.07 -1.01
C LYS A 153 16.01 26.41 -0.45
N ASN A 154 15.43 26.86 0.68
CA ASN A 154 15.75 28.15 1.30
C ASN A 154 16.92 28.09 2.31
N GLN A 155 17.59 26.94 2.42
CA GLN A 155 18.70 26.76 3.36
C GLN A 155 20.05 26.70 2.65
N GLU A 156 21.10 27.13 3.35
CA GLU A 156 22.48 27.11 2.87
C GLU A 156 22.88 25.75 2.28
N ASP A 157 23.61 25.79 1.18
CA ASP A 157 24.06 24.61 0.47
C ASP A 157 25.03 23.80 1.34
N LEU A 158 24.89 22.47 1.31
CA LEU A 158 25.83 21.61 2.00
C LEU A 158 27.16 21.68 1.25
N GLY A 159 28.24 22.06 1.94
CA GLY A 159 29.56 22.11 1.32
C GLY A 159 29.89 20.79 0.59
N LEU A 160 30.55 20.90 -0.57
CA LEU A 160 30.96 19.74 -1.36
C LEU A 160 31.99 18.91 -0.56
N ILE A 161 31.58 17.71 -0.17
CA ILE A 161 32.43 16.72 0.48
C ILE A 161 32.58 15.54 -0.48
N GLU A 162 33.80 15.30 -0.95
CA GLU A 162 34.12 14.19 -1.82
C GLU A 162 35.10 13.24 -1.16
N TYR A 163 35.01 11.97 -1.53
CA TYR A 163 36.01 10.97 -1.17
C TYR A 163 37.32 11.27 -1.91
N THR A 164 38.40 11.47 -1.15
CA THR A 164 39.72 11.82 -1.70
C THR A 164 40.70 10.66 -1.77
N GLY A 165 40.26 9.42 -1.50
CA GLY A 165 41.12 8.23 -1.52
C GLY A 165 41.19 7.56 -2.88
N ASP A 166 42.07 6.56 -3.00
CA ASP A 166 42.20 5.74 -4.21
C ASP A 166 41.12 4.66 -4.25
N SER A 167 40.08 4.87 -5.04
CA SER A 167 38.93 3.95 -5.16
C SER A 167 39.29 2.59 -5.75
N SER A 168 40.42 2.48 -6.47
CA SER A 168 40.85 1.22 -7.09
C SER A 168 41.33 0.18 -6.08
N LYS A 169 41.69 0.62 -4.87
CA LYS A 169 42.12 -0.25 -3.75
C LYS A 169 40.99 -0.61 -2.81
N CYS A 170 39.79 -0.08 -3.04
CA CYS A 170 38.66 -0.31 -2.17
C CYS A 170 37.91 -1.58 -2.58
N GLU A 171 37.85 -2.55 -1.68
CA GLU A 171 37.21 -3.85 -1.91
C GLU A 171 36.16 -4.22 -0.84
N ASN A 172 36.27 -3.60 0.34
CA ASN A 172 35.47 -3.96 1.51
C ASN A 172 34.14 -3.21 1.60
N GLU A 173 33.19 -3.78 2.33
CA GLU A 173 31.91 -3.14 2.62
C GLU A 173 31.79 -2.86 4.11
N ALA A 174 31.13 -1.76 4.47
CA ALA A 174 30.82 -1.43 5.85
C ALA A 174 29.34 -1.12 6.03
N VAL A 175 28.85 -1.38 7.24
CA VAL A 175 27.49 -1.05 7.69
C VAL A 175 27.60 -0.24 8.97
N LEU A 176 27.19 1.02 8.91
CA LEU A 176 27.08 1.91 10.07
C LEU A 176 25.62 1.92 10.55
N LEU A 177 25.42 1.60 11.83
CA LEU A 177 24.13 1.75 12.50
C LEU A 177 24.08 3.11 13.18
N ILE A 178 23.00 3.86 12.93
CA ILE A 178 22.69 5.14 13.58
C ILE A 178 21.30 5.03 14.19
N SER A 179 21.13 5.25 15.49
CA SER A 179 19.80 5.21 16.14
C SER A 179 19.77 5.93 17.48
N ASP A 180 18.55 6.13 17.99
CA ASP A 180 18.28 6.59 19.35
C ASP A 180 19.01 7.91 19.66
N LEU A 181 18.87 8.89 18.76
CA LEU A 181 19.35 10.26 18.99
C LEU A 181 18.50 10.95 20.05
N HIS A 182 17.19 10.67 20.11
CA HIS A 182 16.29 11.30 21.09
C HIS A 182 16.44 12.83 21.14
N ILE A 183 16.51 13.50 19.99
CA ILE A 183 16.59 14.97 19.95
C ILE A 183 15.36 15.55 20.66
N GLY A 184 15.60 16.48 21.59
CA GLY A 184 14.58 17.04 22.49
C GLY A 184 14.66 16.48 23.91
N MET A 185 15.37 15.37 24.13
CA MET A 185 15.68 14.87 25.46
C MET A 185 16.76 15.71 26.14
N GLN A 186 16.53 16.06 27.41
CA GLN A 186 17.52 16.69 28.28
C GLN A 186 17.87 15.76 29.44
N VAL A 187 19.16 15.44 29.59
CA VAL A 187 19.66 14.65 30.71
C VAL A 187 20.81 15.40 31.36
N ASP A 188 20.76 15.57 32.66
CA ASP A 188 21.91 16.01 33.44
C ASP A 188 21.93 15.24 34.77
N ASN A 189 22.72 14.17 34.81
CA ASN A 189 22.91 13.37 36.02
C ASN A 189 24.37 12.92 36.13
N PHE A 190 24.72 12.27 37.25
CA PHE A 190 26.12 11.87 37.51
C PHE A 190 26.72 10.93 36.45
N TYR A 191 25.89 10.25 35.67
CA TYR A 191 26.29 9.21 34.73
C TYR A 191 26.27 9.66 33.27
N ASN A 192 25.37 10.59 32.91
CA ASN A 192 25.17 11.08 31.55
C ASN A 192 24.73 12.55 31.54
N THR A 193 25.29 13.32 30.60
CA THR A 193 24.80 14.65 30.23
C THR A 193 24.42 14.62 28.75
N TYR A 194 23.23 15.09 28.42
CA TYR A 194 22.69 15.08 27.06
C TYR A 194 21.77 16.28 26.80
N ASN A 195 21.96 16.91 25.65
CA ASN A 195 21.14 17.96 25.07
C ASN A 195 21.47 18.05 23.56
N VAL A 196 20.87 18.99 22.83
CA VAL A 196 21.11 19.16 21.39
C VAL A 196 22.59 19.41 21.06
N GLU A 197 23.32 20.17 21.87
CA GLU A 197 24.75 20.43 21.63
C GLU A 197 25.60 19.17 21.79
N VAL A 198 25.34 18.40 22.84
CA VAL A 198 26.00 17.11 23.08
C VAL A 198 25.68 16.14 21.94
N ALA A 199 24.43 16.09 21.47
CA ALA A 199 24.03 15.30 20.32
C ALA A 199 24.89 15.62 19.09
N ARG A 200 25.04 16.91 18.75
CA ARG A 200 25.90 17.36 17.64
C ARG A 200 27.36 16.93 17.82
N LYS A 201 27.92 17.08 19.03
CA LYS A 201 29.30 16.64 19.34
C LYS A 201 29.46 15.13 19.19
N ARG A 202 28.50 14.34 19.70
CA ARG A 202 28.49 12.86 19.59
C ARG A 202 28.39 12.41 18.14
N MET A 203 27.52 13.02 17.35
CA MET A 203 27.41 12.74 15.92
C MET A 203 28.68 13.15 15.14
N GLY A 204 29.31 14.28 15.50
CA GLY A 204 30.62 14.64 14.94
C GLY A 204 31.71 13.60 15.26
N ALA A 205 31.74 13.10 16.50
CA ALA A 205 32.67 12.03 16.88
C ALA A 205 32.38 10.71 16.14
N LEU A 206 31.11 10.39 15.90
CA LEU A 206 30.68 9.25 15.09
C LEU A 206 31.25 9.36 13.68
N VAL A 207 31.02 10.49 13.01
CA VAL A 207 31.53 10.78 11.66
C VAL A 207 33.04 10.59 11.58
N GLN A 208 33.79 11.24 12.48
CA GLN A 208 35.26 11.18 12.48
C GLN A 208 35.78 9.75 12.65
N LYS A 209 35.18 8.98 13.57
CA LYS A 209 35.59 7.60 13.80
C LYS A 209 35.21 6.69 12.63
N THR A 210 34.01 6.83 12.08
CA THR A 210 33.59 6.06 10.89
C THR A 210 34.53 6.31 9.72
N ILE A 211 34.82 7.58 9.39
CA ILE A 211 35.77 7.91 8.31
C ILE A 211 37.14 7.28 8.57
N LYS A 212 37.63 7.37 9.82
CA LYS A 212 38.92 6.76 10.21
C LYS A 212 38.94 5.26 9.94
N TYR A 213 37.93 4.52 10.40
CA TYR A 213 37.89 3.07 10.23
C TYR A 213 37.63 2.65 8.78
N CYS A 214 36.71 3.32 8.07
CA CYS A 214 36.45 3.02 6.66
C CYS A 214 37.69 3.22 5.79
N LYS A 215 38.46 4.31 6.02
CA LYS A 215 39.73 4.54 5.31
C LYS A 215 40.80 3.52 5.68
N ALA A 216 40.88 3.13 6.96
CA ALA A 216 41.86 2.13 7.40
C ALA A 216 41.61 0.73 6.81
N HIS A 217 40.36 0.40 6.49
CA HIS A 217 39.95 -0.89 5.93
C HIS A 217 39.65 -0.85 4.43
N ASN A 218 40.01 0.24 3.72
CA ASN A 218 39.75 0.42 2.29
C ASN A 218 38.29 0.11 1.90
N VAL A 219 37.34 0.65 2.66
CA VAL A 219 35.92 0.43 2.40
C VAL A 219 35.51 1.08 1.07
N LYS A 220 34.95 0.25 0.18
CA LYS A 220 34.36 0.66 -1.10
C LYS A 220 32.95 1.19 -0.92
N ARG A 221 32.14 0.49 -0.12
CA ARG A 221 30.74 0.84 0.11
C ARG A 221 30.45 0.96 1.60
N LEU A 222 29.90 2.11 2.00
CA LEU A 222 29.35 2.32 3.33
C LEU A 222 27.83 2.35 3.24
N ASN A 223 27.18 1.36 3.84
CA ASN A 223 25.74 1.35 4.06
C ASN A 223 25.43 2.02 5.41
N ILE A 224 24.68 3.11 5.38
CA ILE A 224 24.21 3.81 6.57
C ILE A 224 22.77 3.34 6.82
N LEU A 225 22.56 2.71 7.98
CA LEU A 225 21.24 2.25 8.43
C LEU A 225 20.81 3.11 9.60
N GLU A 226 19.84 4.00 9.36
CA GLU A 226 19.19 4.79 10.41
C GLU A 226 18.03 3.96 10.98
N LEU A 227 18.18 3.50 12.22
CA LEU A 227 17.23 2.57 12.85
C LEU A 227 16.19 3.28 13.71
N GLY A 228 15.95 4.57 13.49
CA GLY A 228 14.90 5.35 14.14
C GLY A 228 15.22 5.86 15.56
N ASP A 229 14.20 6.43 16.19
CA ASP A 229 14.25 7.20 17.43
C ASP A 229 15.17 8.43 17.31
N ALA A 230 15.14 9.08 16.13
CA ALA A 230 15.90 10.30 15.88
C ALA A 230 15.41 11.49 16.74
N VAL A 231 14.11 11.53 17.04
CA VAL A 231 13.47 12.54 17.90
C VAL A 231 12.97 11.89 19.18
N HIS A 232 12.86 12.67 20.26
CA HIS A 232 12.26 12.18 21.49
C HIS A 232 10.72 12.11 21.39
N GLY A 233 10.13 12.93 20.53
CA GLY A 233 8.74 12.79 20.08
C GLY A 233 7.70 13.17 21.13
N LEU A 234 6.51 12.56 21.08
CA LEU A 234 5.39 12.89 21.96
C LEU A 234 4.85 11.70 22.79
N ILE A 235 5.51 10.53 22.75
CA ILE A 235 4.98 9.26 23.29
C ILE A 235 4.48 9.38 24.73
N HIS A 236 5.27 10.00 25.61
CA HIS A 236 4.97 10.05 27.04
C HIS A 236 4.62 11.47 27.47
N THR A 237 3.57 11.61 28.29
CA THR A 237 3.20 12.91 28.89
C THR A 237 4.31 13.45 29.80
N SER A 238 5.07 12.58 30.47
CA SER A 238 6.29 12.94 31.20
C SER A 238 7.41 13.42 30.28
N ALA A 239 7.56 12.82 29.10
CA ALA A 239 8.53 13.25 28.10
C ALA A 239 8.28 14.69 27.63
N ARG A 240 7.02 15.18 27.62
CA ARG A 240 6.73 16.59 27.30
C ARG A 240 7.20 17.58 28.37
N LEU A 241 7.27 17.17 29.63
CA LEU A 241 7.75 18.04 30.72
C LEU A 241 9.28 18.15 30.71
N GLU A 242 9.96 17.13 30.19
CA GLU A 242 11.43 17.03 30.08
C GLU A 242 11.97 17.49 28.71
N GLN A 243 11.09 17.97 27.82
CA GLN A 243 11.46 18.43 26.50
C GLN A 243 12.09 19.82 26.52
N GLU A 244 13.31 19.91 25.98
CA GLU A 244 14.02 21.18 25.80
C GLU A 244 13.37 22.04 24.69
N ILE A 245 12.88 21.36 23.65
CA ILE A 245 12.35 21.96 22.42
C ILE A 245 11.09 21.22 21.95
N ASP A 246 10.19 21.95 21.29
CA ASP A 246 8.96 21.36 20.76
C ASP A 246 9.23 20.34 19.65
N VAL A 247 8.25 19.46 19.37
CA VAL A 247 8.43 18.35 18.42
C VAL A 247 8.78 18.82 17.00
N VAL A 248 8.32 19.99 16.57
CA VAL A 248 8.64 20.53 15.23
C VAL A 248 10.11 20.91 15.19
N GLN A 249 10.60 21.59 16.24
CA GLN A 249 12.03 21.88 16.39
C GLN A 249 12.87 20.61 16.49
N GLN A 250 12.40 19.58 17.20
CA GLN A 250 13.10 18.29 17.27
C GLN A 250 13.30 17.69 15.89
N ILE A 251 12.24 17.66 15.07
CA ILE A 251 12.29 17.16 13.69
C ILE A 251 13.30 17.96 12.88
N MET A 252 13.22 19.31 12.90
CA MET A 252 14.14 20.16 12.15
C MET A 252 15.61 19.92 12.56
N VAL A 253 15.88 19.84 13.86
CA VAL A 253 17.23 19.64 14.39
C VAL A 253 17.75 18.24 14.05
N ALA A 254 16.94 17.19 14.24
CA ALA A 254 17.31 15.82 13.91
C ALA A 254 17.58 15.67 12.41
N SER A 255 16.70 16.20 11.57
CA SER A 255 16.86 16.28 10.12
C SER A 255 18.17 16.94 9.70
N GLN A 256 18.51 18.08 10.32
CA GLN A 256 19.76 18.77 10.03
C GLN A 256 20.98 17.97 10.47
N ILE A 257 20.98 17.46 11.71
CA ILE A 257 22.08 16.64 12.24
C ILE A 257 22.34 15.41 11.37
N LEU A 258 21.29 14.69 10.96
CA LEU A 258 21.40 13.51 10.12
C LEU A 258 21.89 13.87 8.71
N SER A 259 21.35 14.95 8.11
CA SER A 259 21.80 15.41 6.79
C SER A 259 23.28 15.80 6.80
N ASP A 260 23.71 16.56 7.82
CA ASP A 260 25.11 16.96 8.00
C ASP A 260 26.03 15.76 8.24
N THR A 261 25.56 14.78 9.02
CA THR A 261 26.27 13.53 9.30
C THR A 261 26.49 12.74 8.02
N VAL A 262 25.43 12.48 7.26
CA VAL A 262 25.49 11.71 6.01
C VAL A 262 26.34 12.44 4.97
N ASN A 263 26.22 13.78 4.85
CA ASN A 263 27.06 14.55 3.95
C ASN A 263 28.55 14.38 4.27
N GLN A 264 28.93 14.45 5.55
CA GLN A 264 30.33 14.28 5.96
C GLN A 264 30.83 12.85 5.76
N LEU A 265 29.97 11.85 5.97
CA LEU A 265 30.31 10.44 5.75
C LEU A 265 30.60 10.10 4.28
N ARG A 266 30.29 10.97 3.32
CA ARG A 266 30.72 10.84 1.92
C ARG A 266 32.25 10.79 1.77
N ALA A 267 33.00 11.31 2.75
CA ALA A 267 34.45 11.18 2.78
C ALA A 267 34.95 9.80 3.26
N ALA A 268 34.06 8.91 3.72
CA ALA A 268 34.42 7.61 4.28
C ALA A 268 34.67 6.54 3.21
N ALA A 269 33.89 6.56 2.11
CA ALA A 269 33.93 5.56 1.05
C ALA A 269 33.44 6.13 -0.29
N PRO A 270 33.84 5.55 -1.44
CA PRO A 270 33.35 5.95 -2.77
C PRO A 270 31.84 5.78 -2.96
N GLU A 271 31.26 4.68 -2.46
CA GLU A 271 29.83 4.37 -2.56
C GLU A 271 29.17 4.55 -1.19
N ILE A 272 28.16 5.41 -1.10
CA ILE A 272 27.38 5.61 0.13
C ILE A 272 25.93 5.23 -0.15
N THR A 273 25.36 4.38 0.69
CA THR A 273 23.92 4.11 0.68
C THR A 273 23.31 4.56 2.00
N TYR A 274 22.07 5.02 1.98
CA TYR A 274 21.30 5.38 3.16
C TYR A 274 19.93 4.72 3.11
N ARG A 275 19.59 4.00 4.18
CA ARG A 275 18.25 3.46 4.43
C ARG A 275 17.81 3.83 5.85
N SER A 276 16.51 3.89 6.06
CA SER A 276 15.91 4.13 7.37
C SER A 276 14.72 3.21 7.62
N CYS A 277 14.30 3.06 8.87
CA CYS A 277 13.02 2.46 9.24
C CYS A 277 12.23 3.33 10.22
N THR A 278 10.95 3.00 10.44
CA THR A 278 10.09 3.66 11.42
C THR A 278 10.33 3.15 12.85
N ASP A 279 9.84 3.90 13.84
CA ASP A 279 10.17 3.72 15.25
C ASP A 279 8.99 4.07 16.19
N ASN A 280 9.19 4.01 17.50
CA ASN A 280 8.12 4.35 18.44
C ASN A 280 8.08 5.84 18.83
N HIS A 281 9.20 6.56 18.87
CA HIS A 281 9.25 7.98 19.28
C HIS A 281 8.71 8.94 18.23
N SER A 282 8.76 8.54 16.98
CA SER A 282 8.31 9.30 15.82
C SER A 282 6.80 9.25 15.61
N ARG A 283 6.03 8.56 16.46
CA ARG A 283 4.57 8.53 16.33
C ARG A 283 3.97 9.92 16.54
N MET A 284 3.10 10.33 15.62
CA MET A 284 2.35 11.59 15.73
C MET A 284 1.30 11.55 16.85
N MET A 285 0.74 10.37 17.10
CA MET A 285 -0.21 10.12 18.18
C MET A 285 0.47 9.36 19.32
N PRO A 286 0.44 9.87 20.56
CA PRO A 286 1.03 9.19 21.71
C PRO A 286 0.36 7.86 22.03
N ASN A 287 -0.96 7.76 21.80
CA ASN A 287 -1.72 6.53 22.02
C ASN A 287 -1.42 5.52 20.91
N LEU A 288 -0.82 4.39 21.27
CA LEU A 288 -0.50 3.29 20.35
C LEU A 288 -1.72 2.78 19.57
N HIS A 289 -2.91 2.77 20.17
CA HIS A 289 -4.12 2.28 19.49
C HIS A 289 -4.66 3.28 18.45
N GLU A 290 -4.28 4.54 18.57
CA GLU A 290 -4.66 5.62 17.64
C GLU A 290 -3.51 5.97 16.69
N SER A 291 -2.29 5.48 16.94
CA SER A 291 -1.14 5.74 16.08
C SER A 291 -1.30 5.03 14.74
N VAL A 292 -1.14 5.80 13.67
CA VAL A 292 -1.09 5.30 12.32
C VAL A 292 0.38 5.18 11.93
N GLU A 293 0.85 3.96 11.68
CA GLU A 293 2.25 3.70 11.32
C GLU A 293 2.69 4.42 10.04
N ALA A 294 1.72 4.67 9.14
CA ALA A 294 1.99 5.47 7.95
C ALA A 294 2.31 6.94 8.27
N GLU A 295 1.89 7.46 9.43
CA GLU A 295 1.99 8.84 9.89
C GLU A 295 3.03 8.96 11.02
N GLN A 296 4.30 8.93 10.63
CA GLN A 296 5.43 9.10 11.55
C GLN A 296 6.38 10.24 11.16
N TYR A 297 6.95 10.88 12.18
CA TYR A 297 7.95 11.94 12.05
C TYR A 297 9.26 11.45 11.41
N SER A 298 9.67 10.20 11.63
CA SER A 298 10.83 9.54 11.02
C SER A 298 10.79 9.62 9.49
N LYS A 299 9.61 9.47 8.89
CA LYS A 299 9.43 9.63 7.44
C LYS A 299 9.70 11.04 6.95
N LEU A 300 9.33 12.05 7.75
CA LEU A 300 9.59 13.47 7.43
C LEU A 300 11.09 13.73 7.50
N ILE A 301 11.76 13.15 8.49
CA ILE A 301 13.20 13.24 8.69
C ILE A 301 13.93 12.59 7.50
N THR A 302 13.58 11.36 7.14
CA THR A 302 14.15 10.67 5.98
C THR A 302 13.89 11.42 4.68
N PHE A 303 12.69 11.97 4.50
CA PHE A 303 12.39 12.78 3.32
C PHE A 303 13.29 14.03 3.24
N TYR A 304 13.48 14.72 4.36
CA TYR A 304 14.36 15.88 4.42
C TYR A 304 15.80 15.50 4.08
N VAL A 305 16.34 14.43 4.68
CA VAL A 305 17.71 13.94 4.42
C VAL A 305 17.87 13.61 2.93
N LYS A 306 16.91 12.88 2.34
CA LYS A 306 16.87 12.59 0.90
C LYS A 306 16.90 13.85 0.06
N SER A 307 16.03 14.82 0.38
CA SER A 307 15.91 16.07 -0.38
C SER A 307 17.16 16.95 -0.26
N LYS A 308 17.78 17.01 0.92
CA LYS A 308 18.97 17.83 1.16
C LYS A 308 20.22 17.26 0.46
N LEU A 309 20.25 15.95 0.22
CA LEU A 309 21.38 15.23 -0.37
C LEU A 309 21.10 14.77 -1.81
N GLU A 310 20.03 15.22 -2.45
CA GLU A 310 19.61 14.77 -3.78
C GLU A 310 20.66 15.01 -4.87
N ASN A 311 21.49 16.05 -4.72
CA ASN A 311 22.56 16.43 -5.65
C ASN A 311 23.94 15.88 -5.23
N THR A 312 23.98 14.81 -4.43
CA THR A 312 25.21 14.17 -3.96
C THR A 312 25.35 12.76 -4.50
N ASN A 313 26.48 12.09 -4.23
CA ASN A 313 26.69 10.67 -4.58
C ASN A 313 26.04 9.69 -3.58
N VAL A 314 25.18 10.15 -2.68
CA VAL A 314 24.47 9.28 -1.73
C VAL A 314 23.31 8.60 -2.43
N ILE A 315 23.29 7.28 -2.37
CA ILE A 315 22.23 6.45 -2.94
C ILE A 315 21.17 6.22 -1.86
N PHE A 316 19.90 6.40 -2.21
CA PHE A 316 18.76 6.19 -1.33
C PHE A 316 17.86 5.05 -1.85
N PRO A 317 18.23 3.77 -1.61
CA PRO A 317 17.41 2.65 -2.04
C PRO A 317 16.00 2.72 -1.42
N ASP A 318 15.00 2.34 -2.21
CA ASP A 318 13.60 2.22 -1.79
C ASP A 318 13.17 0.75 -1.92
N ASP A 319 13.91 -0.11 -1.23
CA ASP A 319 13.87 -1.58 -1.33
C ASP A 319 13.64 -2.27 0.02
N ASN A 320 13.19 -1.53 1.03
CA ASN A 320 12.78 -2.11 2.31
C ASN A 320 11.61 -3.09 2.11
N LEU A 321 11.55 -4.13 2.93
CA LEU A 321 10.45 -5.11 2.91
C LEU A 321 9.13 -4.49 3.38
N ASP A 322 9.25 -3.60 4.37
CA ASP A 322 8.17 -2.81 4.95
C ASP A 322 8.74 -1.48 5.48
N GLN A 323 7.89 -0.54 5.87
CA GLN A 323 8.32 0.73 6.47
C GLN A 323 9.13 0.53 7.76
N GLU A 324 8.86 -0.55 8.50
CA GLU A 324 9.58 -0.93 9.72
C GLU A 324 10.80 -1.82 9.47
N ILE A 325 10.83 -2.59 8.37
CA ILE A 325 11.79 -3.67 8.16
C ILE A 325 12.52 -3.52 6.81
N GLY A 326 13.83 -3.35 6.88
CA GLY A 326 14.70 -3.34 5.70
C GLY A 326 15.51 -4.63 5.54
N LEU A 327 15.93 -4.86 4.30
CA LEU A 327 16.79 -5.97 3.91
C LEU A 327 17.89 -5.47 2.97
N VAL A 328 19.13 -5.85 3.25
CA VAL A 328 20.32 -5.50 2.47
C VAL A 328 21.04 -6.78 2.09
N GLU A 329 21.37 -6.93 0.81
CA GLU A 329 22.32 -7.93 0.34
C GLU A 329 23.71 -7.30 0.32
N LEU A 330 24.61 -7.85 1.12
CA LEU A 330 26.00 -7.40 1.20
C LEU A 330 26.77 -7.85 -0.06
N MET A 331 27.89 -7.20 -0.35
CA MET A 331 28.76 -7.48 -1.50
C MET A 331 29.28 -8.93 -1.52
N ASN A 332 29.36 -9.57 -0.35
CA ASN A 332 29.75 -10.97 -0.21
C ASN A 332 28.57 -11.98 -0.37
N GLY A 333 27.35 -11.48 -0.64
CA GLY A 333 26.13 -12.28 -0.81
C GLY A 333 25.38 -12.61 0.48
N ASP A 334 25.89 -12.19 1.65
CA ASP A 334 25.18 -12.38 2.91
C ASP A 334 23.99 -11.43 3.03
N LEU A 335 22.89 -11.90 3.63
CA LEU A 335 21.72 -11.07 3.90
C LEU A 335 21.78 -10.44 5.30
N LEU A 336 21.53 -9.14 5.35
CA LEU A 336 21.37 -8.34 6.55
C LEU A 336 19.97 -7.76 6.61
N ALA A 337 19.23 -8.02 7.69
CA ALA A 337 17.97 -7.35 7.98
C ALA A 337 18.14 -6.30 9.07
N PHE A 338 17.30 -5.27 9.05
CA PHE A 338 17.30 -4.24 10.07
C PHE A 338 15.91 -3.70 10.38
N ALA A 339 15.68 -3.30 11.63
CA ALA A 339 14.49 -2.62 12.10
C ALA A 339 14.81 -1.82 13.39
N HIS A 340 13.88 -0.98 13.85
CA HIS A 340 14.07 -0.30 15.14
C HIS A 340 14.03 -1.30 16.31
N GLY A 341 13.10 -2.27 16.29
CA GLY A 341 13.05 -3.37 17.26
C GLY A 341 12.02 -3.24 18.37
N HIS A 342 11.14 -2.24 18.33
CA HIS A 342 10.04 -2.07 19.29
C HIS A 342 8.95 -3.17 19.21
N HIS A 343 8.93 -3.91 18.09
CA HIS A 343 8.11 -5.11 17.90
C HIS A 343 8.90 -6.43 18.02
N ASP A 344 10.21 -6.34 18.28
CA ASP A 344 11.11 -7.49 18.26
C ASP A 344 11.51 -7.97 19.64
N GLN A 345 11.84 -9.25 19.72
CA GLN A 345 12.46 -9.84 20.90
C GLN A 345 13.86 -10.34 20.56
N TYR A 346 14.86 -9.82 21.26
CA TYR A 346 16.27 -10.15 21.05
C TYR A 346 16.57 -11.65 21.00
N ASN A 347 15.86 -12.45 21.80
CA ASN A 347 16.11 -13.89 21.89
C ASN A 347 15.47 -14.73 20.77
N THR A 348 14.51 -14.17 20.03
CA THR A 348 13.78 -14.88 18.97
C THR A 348 13.88 -14.20 17.61
N ALA A 349 14.53 -13.04 17.53
CA ALA A 349 14.68 -12.25 16.30
C ALA A 349 15.22 -13.11 15.14
N PHE A 350 16.23 -13.95 15.37
CA PHE A 350 16.74 -14.84 14.32
C PHE A 350 15.65 -15.72 13.68
N GLN A 351 14.85 -16.41 14.51
CA GLN A 351 13.77 -17.26 14.03
C GLN A 351 12.67 -16.44 13.34
N THR A 352 12.33 -15.28 13.89
CA THR A 352 11.30 -14.39 13.33
C THR A 352 11.69 -13.92 11.93
N TYR A 353 12.90 -13.39 11.74
CA TYR A 353 13.31 -12.82 10.46
C TYR A 353 13.55 -13.90 9.40
N CYS A 354 14.15 -15.03 9.76
CA CYS A 354 14.29 -16.16 8.85
C CYS A 354 12.92 -16.73 8.46
N GLY A 355 12.00 -16.87 9.43
CA GLY A 355 10.63 -17.35 9.19
C GLY A 355 9.80 -16.39 8.35
N MET A 356 9.92 -15.08 8.57
CA MET A 356 9.21 -14.06 7.80
C MET A 356 9.71 -14.01 6.35
N THR A 357 11.03 -14.00 6.15
CA THR A 357 11.63 -13.84 4.82
C THR A 357 11.72 -15.15 4.03
N GLN A 358 11.57 -16.31 4.70
CA GLN A 358 11.86 -17.63 4.15
C GLN A 358 13.30 -17.74 3.59
N LYS A 359 14.21 -16.91 4.10
CA LYS A 359 15.63 -16.84 3.72
C LYS A 359 16.49 -16.93 4.98
N PHE A 360 17.73 -17.39 4.84
CA PHE A 360 18.69 -17.37 5.94
C PHE A 360 19.25 -15.96 6.08
N ILE A 361 18.91 -15.28 7.18
CA ILE A 361 19.38 -13.93 7.47
C ILE A 361 20.61 -14.02 8.39
N LYS A 362 21.78 -13.64 7.88
CA LYS A 362 23.06 -13.80 8.60
C LYS A 362 23.28 -12.70 9.63
N TYR A 363 22.80 -11.49 9.36
CA TYR A 363 22.91 -10.36 10.28
C TYR A 363 21.55 -9.73 10.51
N ILE A 364 21.17 -9.50 11.77
CA ILE A 364 19.94 -8.79 12.13
C ILE A 364 20.33 -7.63 13.03
N CYS A 365 20.08 -6.41 12.59
CA CYS A 365 20.43 -5.19 13.30
C CYS A 365 19.17 -4.54 13.89
N LEU A 366 19.14 -4.37 15.21
CA LEU A 366 18.03 -3.74 15.93
C LEU A 366 18.54 -2.58 16.80
N ALA A 367 17.69 -1.63 17.13
CA ALA A 367 17.94 -0.51 18.04
C ALA A 367 17.07 -0.64 19.29
N HIS A 368 16.47 0.45 19.81
CA HIS A 368 15.43 0.48 20.85
C HIS A 368 15.91 0.13 22.28
N PHE A 369 16.80 -0.84 22.45
CA PHE A 369 17.20 -1.34 23.78
C PHE A 369 18.30 -0.48 24.45
N HIS A 370 18.80 0.54 23.77
CA HIS A 370 19.79 1.53 24.24
C HIS A 370 21.11 0.95 24.80
N SER A 371 21.43 -0.30 24.48
CA SER A 371 22.60 -1.00 25.01
C SER A 371 23.08 -2.04 24.02
N LYS A 372 24.34 -1.91 23.57
CA LYS A 372 24.91 -2.80 22.58
C LYS A 372 24.93 -4.24 23.08
N LYS A 373 24.44 -5.16 22.25
CA LYS A 373 24.46 -6.60 22.51
C LYS A 373 24.66 -7.36 21.21
N VAL A 374 25.40 -8.46 21.26
CA VAL A 374 25.58 -9.36 20.11
C VAL A 374 25.33 -10.77 20.57
N LYS A 375 24.46 -11.49 19.85
CA LYS A 375 24.19 -12.90 20.09
C LYS A 375 24.23 -13.68 18.80
N SER A 376 24.94 -14.80 18.83
CA SER A 376 25.05 -15.71 17.72
C SER A 376 23.92 -16.73 17.73
N PHE A 377 23.36 -17.02 16.56
CA PHE A 377 22.32 -18.03 16.34
C PHE A 377 22.66 -18.84 15.09
N MET A 378 23.06 -20.10 15.24
CA MET A 378 23.25 -21.02 14.10
C MET A 378 24.09 -20.44 12.93
N GLY A 379 25.13 -19.65 13.24
CA GLY A 379 25.99 -18.99 12.25
C GLY A 379 25.57 -17.56 11.85
N ALA A 380 24.39 -17.11 12.27
CA ALA A 380 23.94 -15.72 12.18
C ALA A 380 24.26 -14.93 13.45
N LYS A 381 24.18 -13.59 13.38
CA LYS A 381 24.33 -12.67 14.52
C LYS A 381 23.13 -11.72 14.60
N VAL A 382 22.52 -11.63 15.77
CA VAL A 382 21.59 -10.56 16.14
C VAL A 382 22.38 -9.51 16.91
N ILE A 383 22.36 -8.29 16.39
CA ILE A 383 23.16 -7.15 16.85
C ILE A 383 22.18 -6.07 17.28
N ILE A 384 22.28 -5.68 18.54
CA ILE A 384 21.57 -4.54 19.11
C ILE A 384 22.53 -3.36 19.08
N ASN A 385 22.10 -2.26 18.48
CA ASN A 385 22.85 -1.01 18.45
C ASN A 385 22.86 -0.34 19.83
N GLY A 386 23.86 0.52 20.05
CA GLY A 386 23.86 1.43 21.19
C GLY A 386 22.95 2.63 20.96
N CYS A 387 22.97 3.57 21.90
CA CYS A 387 22.17 4.79 21.84
C CYS A 387 23.08 6.03 21.82
N VAL A 388 22.75 7.02 20.99
CA VAL A 388 23.46 8.31 20.97
C VAL A 388 23.10 9.15 22.19
N GLY A 389 21.84 9.12 22.64
CA GLY A 389 21.35 9.83 23.82
C GLY A 389 21.98 9.37 25.15
N GLY A 390 22.36 8.09 25.23
CA GLY A 390 22.84 7.47 26.46
C GLY A 390 21.70 7.13 27.43
N VAL A 391 21.98 7.16 28.73
CA VAL A 391 21.01 6.79 29.77
C VAL A 391 20.14 8.00 30.12
N ASP A 392 18.83 7.87 29.94
CA ASP A 392 17.81 8.83 30.38
C ASP A 392 17.34 8.55 31.82
N GLN A 393 16.41 9.36 32.35
CA GLN A 393 15.90 9.18 33.72
C GLN A 393 15.14 7.86 33.90
N TYR A 394 14.41 7.41 32.88
CA TYR A 394 13.67 6.16 32.94
C TYR A 394 14.61 4.95 33.02
N ALA A 395 15.60 4.89 32.14
CA ALA A 395 16.65 3.89 32.12
C ALA A 395 17.47 3.92 33.42
N PHE A 396 17.77 5.12 33.94
CA PHE A 396 18.43 5.29 35.23
C PHE A 396 17.61 4.67 36.37
N GLY A 397 16.32 4.98 36.45
CA GLY A 397 15.40 4.43 37.46
C GLY A 397 15.31 2.90 37.41
N ARG A 398 15.49 2.31 36.22
CA ARG A 398 15.51 0.86 36.00
C ARG A 398 16.91 0.22 36.02
N ARG A 399 17.95 1.00 36.32
CA ARG A 399 19.37 0.56 36.34
C ARG A 399 19.86 -0.01 35.01
N LEU A 400 19.35 0.52 33.91
CA LEU A 400 19.75 0.17 32.54
C LEU A 400 20.91 1.07 32.11
N PHE A 401 22.09 0.81 32.65
CA PHE A 401 23.27 1.63 32.39
C PHE A 401 23.98 1.19 31.10
N GLY A 402 24.27 2.15 30.23
CA GLY A 402 25.05 1.97 29.00
C GLY A 402 25.82 3.25 28.67
N LYS A 403 26.97 3.14 28.02
CA LYS A 403 27.67 4.33 27.52
C LYS A 403 27.12 4.71 26.15
N PRO A 404 27.07 6.01 25.82
CA PRO A 404 26.70 6.44 24.49
C PRO A 404 27.62 5.79 23.46
N GLU A 405 27.08 5.03 22.53
CA GLU A 405 27.85 4.30 21.52
C GLU A 405 26.99 3.94 20.30
N GLN A 406 27.64 3.69 19.17
CA GLN A 406 27.02 3.20 17.93
C GLN A 406 27.90 2.11 17.31
N THR A 407 27.37 1.34 16.36
CA THR A 407 28.08 0.18 15.80
C THR A 407 28.47 0.42 14.35
N LEU A 408 29.74 0.13 14.03
CA LEU A 408 30.25 0.02 12.66
C LEU A 408 30.72 -1.41 12.44
N MET A 409 30.13 -2.09 11.46
CA MET A 409 30.58 -3.41 11.00
C MET A 409 31.34 -3.24 9.70
N ILE A 410 32.49 -3.90 9.57
CA ILE A 410 33.29 -3.92 8.36
C ILE A 410 33.44 -5.37 7.91
N PHE A 411 33.10 -5.64 6.66
CA PHE A 411 33.15 -6.95 6.03
C PHE A 411 34.40 -6.99 5.14
N ASP A 412 35.37 -7.80 5.56
CA ASP A 412 36.67 -7.99 4.91
C ASP A 412 36.77 -9.45 4.48
N GLY A 413 36.35 -9.71 3.24
CA GLY A 413 36.17 -11.09 2.74
C GLY A 413 35.17 -11.90 3.57
N THR A 414 35.67 -12.94 4.26
CA THR A 414 34.87 -13.80 5.14
C THR A 414 34.76 -13.27 6.57
N ASP A 415 35.60 -12.31 6.93
CA ASP A 415 35.69 -11.77 8.28
C ASP A 415 34.73 -10.59 8.46
N MET A 416 34.26 -10.42 9.69
CA MET A 416 33.49 -9.25 10.11
C MET A 416 34.16 -8.62 11.32
N VAL A 417 34.61 -7.38 11.15
CA VAL A 417 35.16 -6.53 12.20
C VAL A 417 34.02 -5.71 12.81
N ASP A 418 33.69 -6.00 14.06
CA ASP A 418 32.68 -5.27 14.83
C ASP A 418 33.35 -4.18 15.67
N VAL A 419 33.07 -2.92 15.34
CA VAL A 419 33.63 -1.75 16.02
C VAL A 419 32.54 -1.04 16.84
N SER A 420 32.69 -1.03 18.17
CA SER A 420 31.91 -0.13 19.04
C SER A 420 32.48 1.29 18.99
N LEU A 421 31.75 2.21 18.39
CA LEU A 421 32.09 3.62 18.33
C LEU A 421 31.60 4.32 19.60
N ASN A 422 32.47 4.38 20.62
CA ASN A 422 32.18 5.07 21.87
C ASN A 422 31.95 6.59 21.62
N LEU A 423 30.84 7.14 22.09
CA LEU A 423 30.45 8.55 21.95
C LEU A 423 30.41 9.28 23.31
N ASP A 424 30.98 8.70 24.36
CA ASP A 424 31.14 9.36 25.65
C ASP A 424 32.21 10.45 25.55
N ILE A 425 31.76 11.69 25.40
CA ILE A 425 32.61 12.88 25.32
C ILE A 425 32.61 13.49 26.73
N LYS A 426 33.77 13.49 27.38
CA LYS A 426 33.97 14.10 28.71
C LYS A 426 34.10 15.60 28.64
#